data_AF-A0A960MX97-F1
#
_entry.id   AF-A0A960MX97-F1
#
_cell.length_a   1.000
_cell.length_b   1.000
_cell.length_c   1.000
_cell.angle_alpha   90.00
_cell.angle_beta   90.00
_cell.angle_gamma   90.00
#
_symmetry.space_group_name_H-M   'P 1'
#
loop_
_entity.id
_entity.type
_entity.pdbx_description
1 polymer ?
#
loop_
_entity_poly.entity_id
_entity_poly.type
_entity_poly.pdbx_seq_one_letter_code
_entity_poly.pdbx_strand_id
1 'polypeptide(L)'
;YEAKVKAEVAEAWSAAELDLGVKYAEALKRAQEAAQQRGNLEEALAVAGERDRLAKGGAVPDRDETGTHSVLVDLRATYRQSRETMEADAKARLAPLRTDYLRALDDLTRQLTQANRLDEAVKVRALADAERQGPVTMAMILGQDNKASGGAGKLTEALGSGRWQW
;
A
#
# COMPACT_ATOMS: atom_id res chain seq x y z
N TYR A 1 -1.66 -0.67 -21.04
CA TYR A 1 -2.41 -0.94 -19.80
C TYR A 1 -1.48 -0.81 -18.60
N GLU A 2 -0.47 -1.67 -18.48
CA GLU A 2 0.53 -1.65 -17.37
C GLU A 2 1.17 -0.27 -17.12
N ALA A 3 1.64 0.42 -18.17
CA ALA A 3 2.23 1.75 -18.02
C ALA A 3 1.25 2.79 -17.43
N LYS A 4 -0.04 2.69 -17.79
CA LYS A 4 -1.09 3.56 -17.22
C LYS A 4 -1.38 3.19 -15.77
N VAL A 5 -1.51 1.89 -15.46
CA VAL A 5 -1.69 1.42 -14.08
C VAL A 5 -0.54 1.88 -13.20
N LYS A 6 0.70 1.79 -13.69
CA LYS A 6 1.88 2.28 -12.97
C LYS A 6 1.80 3.78 -12.68
N ALA A 7 1.58 4.60 -13.71
CA ALA A 7 1.59 6.06 -13.58
C ALA A 7 0.39 6.59 -12.77
N GLU A 8 -0.80 6.05 -12.98
CA GLU A 8 -2.04 6.60 -12.43
C GLU A 8 -2.41 6.01 -11.06
N VAL A 9 -1.94 4.79 -10.75
CA VAL A 9 -2.31 4.06 -9.53
C VAL A 9 -1.08 3.72 -8.68
N ALA A 10 -0.09 3.04 -9.25
CA ALA A 10 1.03 2.50 -8.46
C ALA A 10 1.93 3.60 -7.85
N GLU A 11 2.27 4.63 -8.64
CA GLU A 11 3.10 5.74 -8.17
C GLU A 11 2.37 6.57 -7.11
N ALA A 12 1.10 6.87 -7.33
CA ALA A 12 0.25 7.57 -6.36
C ALA A 12 0.11 6.78 -5.05
N TRP A 13 -0.10 5.47 -5.14
CA TRP A 13 -0.14 4.58 -3.97
C TRP A 13 1.19 4.59 -3.22
N SER A 14 2.32 4.40 -3.92
CA SER A 14 3.64 4.37 -3.27
C SER A 14 3.98 5.69 -2.58
N ALA A 15 3.59 6.83 -3.17
CA ALA A 15 3.79 8.14 -2.55
C ALA A 15 2.91 8.31 -1.32
N ALA A 16 1.63 7.89 -1.39
CA ALA A 16 0.70 7.98 -0.28
C ALA A 16 1.09 7.03 0.88
N GLU A 17 1.62 5.84 0.61
CA GLU A 17 2.10 4.92 1.65
C GLU A 17 3.31 5.50 2.40
N LEU A 18 4.21 6.19 1.68
CA LEU A 18 5.34 6.88 2.28
C LEU A 18 4.86 8.05 3.17
N ASP A 19 3.98 8.89 2.64
CA ASP A 19 3.39 10.01 3.38
C ASP A 19 2.63 9.55 4.64
N LEU A 20 1.85 8.47 4.53
CA LEU A 20 1.15 7.88 5.68
C LEU A 20 2.12 7.41 6.76
N GLY A 21 3.23 6.76 6.37
CA GLY A 21 4.24 6.33 7.34
C GLY A 21 4.99 7.49 8.00
N VAL A 22 5.26 8.58 7.25
CA VAL A 22 5.83 9.81 7.83
C VAL A 22 4.87 10.43 8.85
N LYS A 23 3.59 10.58 8.50
CA LYS A 23 2.55 11.10 9.40
C LYS A 23 2.40 10.24 10.66
N TYR A 24 2.51 8.92 10.52
CA TYR A 24 2.47 8.00 11.65
C TYR A 24 3.68 8.19 12.59
N ALA A 25 4.89 8.27 12.04
CA ALA A 25 6.10 8.52 12.82
C ALA A 25 6.04 9.88 13.56
N GLU A 26 5.53 10.92 12.91
CA GLU A 26 5.29 12.22 13.55
C GLU A 26 4.24 12.14 14.67
N ALA A 27 3.14 11.41 14.45
CA ALA A 27 2.11 11.23 15.47
C ALA A 27 2.66 10.52 16.71
N LEU A 28 3.51 9.51 16.53
CA LEU A 28 4.22 8.85 17.62
C LEU A 28 5.17 9.81 18.35
N LYS A 29 5.94 10.64 17.61
CA LYS A 29 6.80 11.66 18.23
C LYS A 29 5.99 12.61 19.12
N ARG A 30 4.88 13.15 18.61
CA ARG A 30 3.98 14.05 19.39
C ARG A 30 3.39 13.34 20.61
N ALA A 31 2.97 12.08 20.47
CA ALA A 31 2.42 11.30 21.58
C ALA A 31 3.48 11.07 22.68
N GLN A 32 4.72 10.78 22.31
CA GLN A 32 5.81 10.63 23.27
C GLN A 32 6.10 11.95 24.01
N GLU A 33 6.20 13.07 23.28
CA GLU A 33 6.43 14.39 23.88
C GLU A 33 5.30 14.76 24.86
N ALA A 34 4.04 14.47 24.50
CA ALA A 34 2.90 14.70 25.38
C ALA A 34 2.92 13.82 26.64
N ALA A 35 3.30 12.53 26.50
CA ALA A 35 3.45 11.62 27.64
C ALA A 35 4.55 12.10 28.60
N GLN A 36 5.68 12.55 28.07
CA GLN A 36 6.78 13.12 28.85
C GLN A 36 6.36 14.38 29.62
N GLN A 37 5.65 15.30 28.97
CA GLN A 37 5.15 16.52 29.62
C GLN A 37 4.17 16.23 30.77
N ARG A 38 3.42 15.13 30.67
CA ARG A 38 2.48 14.67 31.71
C ARG A 38 3.15 13.82 32.80
N GLY A 39 4.43 13.47 32.65
CA GLY A 39 5.10 12.53 33.54
C GLY A 39 4.61 11.08 33.43
N ASN A 40 3.96 10.71 32.32
CA ASN A 40 3.47 9.35 32.10
C ASN A 40 4.57 8.46 31.48
N LEU A 41 5.36 7.82 32.35
CA LEU A 41 6.49 6.99 31.93
C LEU A 41 6.06 5.78 31.10
N GLU A 42 4.95 5.11 31.47
CA GLU A 42 4.48 3.91 30.78
C GLU A 42 4.12 4.21 29.33
N GLU A 43 3.34 5.26 29.11
CA GLU A 43 2.96 5.73 27.77
C GLU A 43 4.19 6.16 26.96
N ALA A 44 5.12 6.91 27.58
CA ALA A 44 6.34 7.36 26.93
C ALA A 44 7.22 6.18 26.47
N LEU A 45 7.37 5.15 27.30
CA LEU A 45 8.13 3.94 26.95
C LEU A 45 7.43 3.11 25.88
N ALA A 46 6.10 2.95 25.95
CA ALA A 46 5.33 2.24 24.94
C ALA A 46 5.50 2.89 23.55
N VAL A 47 5.35 4.21 23.48
CA VAL A 47 5.50 4.98 22.24
C VAL A 47 6.95 4.97 21.74
N ALA A 48 7.94 5.09 22.64
CA ALA A 48 9.35 5.00 22.25
C ALA A 48 9.69 3.63 21.65
N GLY A 49 9.19 2.54 22.25
CA GLY A 49 9.37 1.19 21.70
C GLY A 49 8.76 1.02 20.30
N GLU A 50 7.60 1.63 20.06
CA GLU A 50 6.99 1.64 18.72
C GLU A 50 7.83 2.40 17.70
N ARG A 51 8.34 3.59 18.07
CA ARG A 51 9.23 4.38 17.21
C ARG A 51 10.51 3.61 16.86
N ASP A 52 11.12 2.94 17.84
CA ASP A 52 12.30 2.11 17.62
C ASP A 52 12.03 0.94 16.68
N ARG A 53 10.84 0.33 16.80
CA ARG A 53 10.40 -0.76 15.92
C ARG A 53 10.27 -0.28 14.48
N LEU A 54 9.64 0.89 14.26
CA LEU A 54 9.54 1.50 12.93
C LEU A 54 10.92 1.87 12.36
N ALA A 55 11.80 2.45 13.18
CA ALA A 55 13.14 2.83 12.78
C ALA A 55 14.01 1.62 12.35
N LYS A 56 13.69 0.42 12.85
CA LYS A 56 14.31 -0.85 12.45
C LYS A 56 13.63 -1.49 11.22
N GLY A 57 12.69 -0.80 10.58
CA GLY A 57 11.94 -1.30 9.45
C GLY A 57 10.77 -2.22 9.81
N GLY A 58 10.34 -2.22 11.08
CA GLY A 58 9.14 -2.94 11.49
C GLY A 58 7.88 -2.31 10.87
N ALA A 59 6.95 -3.14 10.41
CA ALA A 59 5.65 -2.69 9.92
C ALA A 59 4.67 -2.43 11.08
N VAL A 60 3.66 -1.59 10.85
CA VAL A 60 2.53 -1.47 11.77
C VAL A 60 1.78 -2.81 11.83
N PRO A 61 1.47 -3.36 13.02
CA PRO A 61 0.81 -4.66 13.11
C PRO A 61 -0.63 -4.58 12.60
N ASP A 62 -1.08 -5.63 11.92
CA ASP A 62 -2.46 -5.74 11.44
C ASP A 62 -3.47 -5.85 12.60
N ARG A 63 -3.02 -6.28 13.78
CA ARG A 63 -3.81 -6.37 15.00
C ARG A 63 -2.98 -6.02 16.23
N ASP A 64 -3.62 -5.44 17.23
CA ASP A 64 -3.01 -5.17 18.52
C ASP A 64 -3.10 -6.38 19.44
N GLU A 65 -2.02 -6.64 20.18
CA GLU A 65 -1.96 -7.74 21.15
C GLU A 65 -2.58 -7.28 22.48
N THR A 66 -3.06 -8.25 23.27
CA THR A 66 -3.53 -7.99 24.63
C THR A 66 -2.42 -7.35 25.45
N GLY A 67 -2.69 -6.20 26.07
CA GLY A 67 -1.70 -5.42 26.82
C GLY A 67 -1.00 -4.33 25.99
N THR A 68 -1.35 -4.16 24.71
CA THR A 68 -0.93 -2.96 23.96
C THR A 68 -1.48 -1.71 24.63
N HIS A 69 -0.61 -0.73 24.90
CA HIS A 69 -1.01 0.53 25.52
C HIS A 69 -2.06 1.24 24.65
N SER A 70 -3.11 1.81 25.28
CA SER A 70 -4.28 2.38 24.58
C SER A 70 -3.91 3.41 23.52
N VAL A 71 -2.96 4.31 23.81
CA VAL A 71 -2.46 5.30 22.84
C VAL A 71 -1.95 4.66 21.54
N LEU A 72 -1.32 3.48 21.62
CA LEU A 72 -0.83 2.78 20.44
C LEU A 72 -1.98 2.12 19.68
N VAL A 73 -2.97 1.58 20.39
CA VAL A 73 -4.18 1.03 19.77
C VAL A 73 -4.86 2.09 18.90
N ASP A 74 -5.06 3.30 19.44
CA ASP A 74 -5.73 4.39 18.72
C ASP A 74 -4.91 4.87 17.51
N LEU A 75 -3.60 5.07 17.69
CA LEU A 75 -2.71 5.50 16.61
C LEU A 75 -2.62 4.46 15.49
N ARG A 76 -2.50 3.18 15.84
CA ARG A 76 -2.43 2.08 14.87
C ARG A 76 -3.77 1.85 14.16
N ALA A 77 -4.89 1.98 14.87
CA ALA A 77 -6.21 1.93 14.26
C ALA A 77 -6.38 3.03 13.20
N THR A 78 -5.98 4.26 13.51
CA THR A 78 -5.99 5.38 12.57
C THR A 78 -5.12 5.13 11.34
N TYR A 79 -3.92 4.57 11.54
CA TYR A 79 -3.02 4.18 10.45
C TYR A 79 -3.67 3.12 9.54
N ARG A 80 -4.20 2.04 10.12
CA ARG A 80 -4.84 0.95 9.38
C ARG A 80 -6.05 1.45 8.59
N GLN A 81 -6.91 2.26 9.19
CA GLN A 81 -8.08 2.84 8.52
C GLN A 81 -7.70 3.75 7.34
N SER A 82 -6.65 4.56 7.50
CA SER A 82 -6.14 5.41 6.42
C SER A 82 -5.62 4.56 5.26
N ARG A 83 -4.90 3.48 5.57
CA ARG A 83 -4.37 2.55 4.58
C ARG A 83 -5.47 1.78 3.83
N GLU A 84 -6.51 1.33 4.54
CA GLU A 84 -7.70 0.71 3.93
C GLU A 84 -8.41 1.66 2.97
N THR A 85 -8.55 2.93 3.36
CA THR A 85 -9.17 3.97 2.53
C THR A 85 -8.36 4.20 1.25
N MET A 86 -7.05 4.35 1.38
CA MET A 86 -6.16 4.43 0.22
C MET A 86 -6.32 3.21 -0.69
N GLU A 87 -6.52 2.01 -0.12
CA GLU A 87 -6.57 0.77 -0.90
C GLU A 87 -7.85 0.72 -1.72
N ALA A 88 -8.96 1.15 -1.11
CA ALA A 88 -10.22 1.33 -1.80
C ALA A 88 -10.10 2.34 -2.95
N ASP A 89 -9.42 3.47 -2.73
CA ASP A 89 -9.19 4.48 -3.77
C ASP A 89 -8.35 3.94 -4.93
N ALA A 90 -7.28 3.20 -4.64
CA ALA A 90 -6.44 2.58 -5.67
C ALA A 90 -7.24 1.55 -6.50
N LYS A 91 -8.08 0.73 -5.84
CA LYS A 91 -8.99 -0.20 -6.52
C LYS A 91 -10.00 0.53 -7.39
N ALA A 92 -10.58 1.62 -6.90
CA ALA A 92 -11.54 2.43 -7.63
C ALA A 92 -10.93 3.07 -8.89
N ARG A 93 -9.67 3.50 -8.82
CA ARG A 93 -8.93 4.03 -10.00
C ARG A 93 -8.52 2.94 -10.98
N LEU A 94 -8.19 1.74 -10.51
CA LEU A 94 -7.83 0.63 -11.38
C LEU A 94 -9.03 0.07 -12.16
N ALA A 95 -10.22 0.06 -11.57
CA ALA A 95 -11.43 -0.49 -12.17
C ALA A 95 -11.72 0.04 -13.61
N PRO A 96 -11.77 1.36 -13.88
CA PRO A 96 -12.00 1.86 -15.24
C PRO A 96 -10.86 1.51 -16.21
N LEU A 97 -9.59 1.54 -15.76
CA LEU A 97 -8.45 1.15 -16.60
C LEU A 97 -8.54 -0.31 -17.04
N ARG A 98 -8.99 -1.20 -16.14
CA ARG A 98 -9.21 -2.62 -16.45
C ARG A 98 -10.36 -2.79 -17.44
N THR A 99 -11.46 -2.06 -17.24
CA THR A 99 -12.60 -2.06 -18.20
C THR A 99 -12.16 -1.66 -19.60
N ASP A 100 -11.37 -0.59 -19.73
CA ASP A 100 -10.84 -0.15 -21.02
C ASP A 100 -9.92 -1.17 -21.67
N TYR A 101 -9.08 -1.82 -20.87
CA TYR A 101 -8.19 -2.87 -21.36
C TYR A 101 -8.96 -4.08 -21.88
N LEU A 102 -9.95 -4.56 -21.12
CA LEU A 102 -10.81 -5.68 -21.54
C LEU A 102 -11.55 -5.35 -22.84
N ARG A 103 -12.08 -4.13 -22.97
CA ARG A 103 -12.69 -3.67 -24.22
C ARG A 103 -11.70 -3.71 -25.39
N ALA A 104 -10.46 -3.26 -25.19
CA ALA A 104 -9.44 -3.31 -26.23
C ALA A 104 -9.08 -4.75 -26.64
N LEU A 105 -9.09 -5.71 -25.70
CA LEU A 105 -8.88 -7.13 -26.00
C LEU A 105 -10.05 -7.73 -26.80
N ASP A 106 -11.29 -7.35 -26.49
CA ASP A 106 -12.46 -7.77 -27.26
C ASP A 106 -12.42 -7.22 -28.69
N ASP A 107 -12.04 -5.94 -28.85
CA ASP A 107 -11.86 -5.30 -30.16
C ASP A 107 -10.77 -5.99 -30.99
N LEU A 108 -9.63 -6.30 -30.36
CA LEU A 108 -8.53 -7.02 -30.99
C LEU A 108 -8.95 -8.44 -31.41
N THR A 109 -9.70 -9.13 -30.57
CA THR A 109 -10.25 -10.47 -30.89
C THR A 109 -11.13 -10.41 -32.14
N ARG A 110 -11.99 -9.40 -32.24
CA ARG A 110 -12.85 -9.18 -33.43
C ARG A 110 -12.02 -8.91 -34.69
N GLN A 111 -11.00 -8.05 -34.61
CA GLN A 111 -10.12 -7.73 -35.74
C GLN A 111 -9.33 -8.96 -36.22
N LEU A 112 -8.77 -9.74 -35.30
CA LEU A 112 -8.03 -10.98 -35.64
C LEU A 112 -8.95 -12.02 -36.29
N THR A 113 -10.19 -12.13 -35.83
CA THR A 113 -11.21 -13.01 -36.43
C THR A 113 -11.54 -12.58 -37.86
N GLN A 114 -11.79 -11.27 -38.09
CA GLN A 114 -12.05 -10.72 -39.43
C GLN A 114 -10.86 -10.92 -40.38
N ALA A 115 -9.63 -10.90 -39.85
CA ALA A 115 -8.40 -11.16 -40.60
C ALA A 115 -8.09 -12.66 -40.78
N ASN A 116 -8.99 -13.58 -40.39
CA ASN A 116 -8.79 -15.03 -40.42
C ASN A 116 -7.57 -15.52 -39.61
N ARG A 117 -7.13 -14.75 -38.60
CA ARG A 117 -6.03 -15.08 -37.68
C ARG A 117 -6.57 -15.76 -36.41
N LEU A 118 -7.23 -16.91 -36.60
CA LEU A 118 -8.03 -17.57 -35.56
C LEU A 118 -7.20 -18.01 -34.34
N ASP A 119 -5.99 -18.55 -34.54
CA ASP A 119 -5.13 -18.97 -33.44
C ASP A 119 -4.74 -17.82 -32.51
N GLU A 120 -4.55 -16.63 -33.07
CA GLU A 120 -4.24 -15.44 -32.29
C GLU A 120 -5.48 -14.87 -31.59
N ALA A 121 -6.63 -14.89 -32.27
CA ALA A 121 -7.90 -14.50 -31.67
C ALA A 121 -8.23 -15.35 -30.42
N VAL A 122 -7.96 -16.67 -30.46
CA VAL A 122 -8.14 -17.56 -29.30
C VAL A 122 -7.21 -17.18 -28.15
N LYS A 123 -5.94 -16.86 -28.42
CA LYS A 123 -4.98 -16.44 -27.38
C LYS A 123 -5.42 -15.13 -26.70
N VAL A 124 -5.84 -14.14 -27.48
CA VAL A 124 -6.30 -12.84 -26.96
C VAL A 124 -7.58 -13.01 -26.13
N ARG A 125 -8.51 -13.85 -26.59
CA ARG A 125 -9.72 -14.18 -25.83
C ARG A 125 -9.40 -14.86 -24.49
N ALA A 126 -8.48 -15.84 -24.49
CA ALA A 126 -8.07 -16.51 -23.27
C ALA A 126 -7.44 -15.52 -22.27
N LEU A 127 -6.66 -14.55 -22.75
CA LEU A 127 -6.14 -13.46 -21.93
C LEU A 127 -7.26 -12.60 -21.35
N ALA A 128 -8.25 -12.19 -22.15
CA ALA A 128 -9.38 -11.39 -21.67
C ALA A 128 -10.21 -12.13 -20.61
N ASP A 129 -10.42 -13.43 -20.78
CA ASP A 129 -11.17 -14.26 -19.84
C ASP A 129 -10.41 -14.47 -18.53
N ALA A 130 -9.09 -14.71 -18.60
CA ALA A 130 -8.23 -14.75 -17.42
C ALA A 130 -8.24 -13.42 -16.67
N GLU A 131 -8.11 -12.31 -17.40
CA GLU A 131 -8.15 -10.97 -16.83
C GLU A 131 -9.48 -10.62 -16.21
N ARG A 132 -10.62 -11.11 -16.72
CA ARG A 132 -11.96 -10.93 -16.10
C ARG A 132 -12.12 -11.69 -14.78
N GLN A 133 -11.56 -12.90 -14.71
CA GLN A 133 -11.66 -13.77 -13.54
C GLN A 133 -10.66 -13.42 -12.44
N GLY A 134 -9.55 -12.76 -12.79
CA GLY A 134 -8.53 -12.33 -11.84
C GLY A 134 -9.05 -11.31 -10.81
N PRO A 135 -8.70 -11.45 -9.52
CA PRO A 135 -9.04 -10.45 -8.51
C PRO A 135 -8.24 -9.16 -8.71
N VAL A 136 -8.89 -8.00 -8.54
CA VAL A 136 -8.23 -6.70 -8.52
C VAL A 136 -7.47 -6.55 -7.19
N THR A 137 -6.19 -6.92 -7.19
CA THR A 137 -5.33 -6.93 -6.00
C THR A 137 -4.27 -5.84 -6.03
N MET A 138 -3.78 -5.42 -4.85
CA MET A 138 -2.62 -4.51 -4.80
C MET A 138 -1.36 -5.13 -5.39
N ALA A 139 -1.23 -6.46 -5.40
CA ALA A 139 -0.12 -7.14 -6.05
C ALA A 139 -0.10 -6.86 -7.57
N MET A 140 -1.27 -6.81 -8.22
CA MET A 140 -1.41 -6.39 -9.61
C MET A 140 -1.05 -4.91 -9.81
N ILE A 141 -1.44 -4.03 -8.88
CA ILE A 141 -1.17 -2.59 -8.98
C ILE A 141 0.33 -2.30 -8.83
N LEU A 142 1.00 -2.98 -7.90
CA LEU A 142 2.41 -2.74 -7.58
C LEU A 142 3.36 -3.49 -8.51
N GLY A 143 2.85 -4.29 -9.45
CA GLY A 143 3.67 -5.07 -10.37
C GLY A 143 4.68 -5.96 -9.64
N GLN A 144 4.28 -6.60 -8.54
CA GLN A 144 5.19 -7.41 -7.72
C GLN A 144 4.96 -8.90 -7.91
N ASP A 145 5.90 -9.54 -8.61
CA ASP A 145 6.51 -10.74 -8.06
C ASP A 145 6.97 -10.43 -6.63
N ASN A 146 6.24 -11.03 -5.69
CA ASN A 146 6.44 -11.08 -4.25
C ASN A 146 7.86 -10.73 -3.75
N LYS A 147 8.11 -9.48 -3.34
CA LYS A 147 9.09 -9.15 -2.30
C LYS A 147 8.61 -7.98 -1.46
N ALA A 148 7.87 -8.32 -0.42
CA ALA A 148 7.81 -7.55 0.82
C ALA A 148 9.22 -7.05 1.20
N SER A 149 9.51 -5.75 1.02
CA SER A 149 10.62 -5.04 1.67
C SER A 149 10.70 -3.55 1.32
N GLY A 150 10.01 -3.07 0.27
CA GLY A 150 10.21 -1.70 -0.23
C GLY A 150 9.74 -0.56 0.70
N GLY A 151 8.65 -0.75 1.45
CA GLY A 151 8.08 0.31 2.30
C GLY A 151 8.93 0.63 3.54
N ALA A 152 9.47 -0.39 4.19
CA ALA A 152 10.30 -0.24 5.38
C ALA A 152 11.65 0.47 5.10
N GLY A 153 12.27 0.15 3.95
CA GLY A 153 13.51 0.81 3.50
C GLY A 153 13.31 2.28 3.14
N LYS A 154 12.22 2.60 2.44
CA LYS A 154 11.92 3.99 2.05
C LYS A 154 11.48 4.86 3.23
N LEU A 155 10.79 4.31 4.21
CA LEU A 155 10.45 5.03 5.43
C LEU A 155 11.69 5.30 6.30
N THR A 156 12.61 4.35 6.40
CA THR A 156 13.88 4.57 7.12
C THR A 156 14.79 5.59 6.41
N GLU A 157 14.76 5.65 5.08
CA GLU A 157 15.44 6.68 4.30
C GLU A 157 14.76 8.05 4.43
N ALA A 158 13.42 8.11 4.31
CA ALA A 158 12.65 9.36 4.40
C ALA A 158 12.64 9.99 5.80
N LEU A 159 12.69 9.15 6.84
CA LEU A 159 12.81 9.62 8.23
C LEU A 159 14.26 9.99 8.61
N GLY A 160 15.20 9.83 7.67
CA GLY A 160 16.63 10.02 7.87
C GLY A 160 17.22 8.91 8.74
N SER A 161 18.42 8.44 8.39
CA SER A 161 19.26 7.55 9.21
C SER A 161 19.73 8.19 10.54
N GLY A 162 19.02 9.22 11.01
CA GLY A 162 19.18 9.83 12.32
C GLY A 162 18.72 8.86 13.38
N ARG A 163 19.66 8.03 13.86
CA ARG A 163 19.64 7.44 15.19
C ARG A 163 19.14 8.53 16.15
N TRP A 164 17.86 8.47 16.52
CA TRP A 164 17.22 9.44 17.41
C TRP A 164 18.01 9.40 18.72
N GLN A 165 18.92 10.36 18.89
CA GLN A 165 19.73 10.46 20.09
C GLN A 165 18.80 10.91 21.22
N TRP A 166 18.76 10.06 22.24
CA TRP A 166 17.98 10.17 23.47
C TRP A 166 18.42 11.35 24.32
#